data_AF-A0A669BQZ4-F1
#
_entry.id   AF-A0A669BQZ4-F1
#
_cell.length_a   1.000
_cell.length_b   1.000
_cell.length_c   1.000
_cell.angle_alpha   90.00
_cell.angle_beta   90.00
_cell.angle_gamma   90.00
#
_symmetry.space_group_name_H-M   'P 1'
#
loop_
_entity.id
_entity.type
_entity.pdbx_description
1 polymer ?
#
loop_
_entity_poly.entity_id
_entity_poly.type
_entity_poly.pdbx_seq_one_letter_code
_entity_poly.pdbx_strand_id
1 'polypeptide(L)'
;MARPMIKEAGMASLLLENPYYGYRKPRDQLRSSLKNVSDLFVMGGALILESTVLLRWLEREGYWPLGMTGISMGGYMASLAVTNWPKPIPLIPCLSWSTASSVFTTGVLSKAVNWTQLEKQYAINSRYEEEIIKLLEYCGADSFKMGPKLLTNVEEHFYDLSEDHKLSVSQYTRVDGGSDCGGARDGAEHLLSLGNSVGANFETLPAALSGYNTHGRKTDPAECCRPSLHKESISFMKGVMDECTHMANFSVPVDTSLIIVVQAKEDAYVPRTGVVSLQEIWPGCEVRYLKGGHISAYLFKQNIFRQAIYDAFDRFCVKYPDLH
;
A
#
# COMPACT_ATOMS: atom_id res chain seq x y z
N MET A 1 -23.31 3.74 -7.24
CA MET A 1 -22.20 3.26 -8.10
C MET A 1 -22.56 2.02 -8.91
N ALA A 2 -22.65 0.81 -8.35
CA ALA A 2 -22.82 -0.42 -9.15
C ALA A 2 -24.19 -0.58 -9.83
N ARG A 3 -25.31 -0.34 -9.11
CA ARG A 3 -26.66 -0.62 -9.62
C ARG A 3 -27.00 0.03 -10.98
N PRO A 4 -26.62 1.28 -11.27
CA PRO A 4 -26.87 1.85 -12.59
C PRO A 4 -26.05 1.20 -13.71
N MET A 5 -24.85 0.68 -13.43
CA MET A 5 -23.93 0.18 -14.45
C MET A 5 -24.46 -1.01 -15.25
N ILE A 6 -25.25 -1.88 -14.61
CA ILE A 6 -25.88 -3.00 -15.31
C ILE A 6 -26.88 -2.53 -16.37
N LYS A 7 -27.56 -1.40 -16.14
CA LYS A 7 -28.55 -0.83 -17.07
C LYS A 7 -27.91 0.09 -18.09
N GLU A 8 -26.90 0.86 -17.67
CA GLU A 8 -26.23 1.85 -18.51
C GLU A 8 -25.25 1.21 -19.51
N ALA A 9 -24.54 0.16 -19.10
CA ALA A 9 -23.44 -0.43 -19.88
C ALA A 9 -23.40 -1.97 -19.88
N GLY A 10 -24.41 -2.65 -19.31
CA GLY A 10 -24.42 -4.12 -19.22
C GLY A 10 -23.33 -4.69 -18.29
N MET A 11 -22.74 -3.86 -17.43
CA MET A 11 -21.63 -4.26 -16.56
C MET A 11 -22.12 -4.85 -15.25
N ALA A 12 -21.71 -6.08 -14.95
CA ALA A 12 -21.88 -6.69 -13.64
C ALA A 12 -20.83 -6.13 -12.66
N SER A 13 -21.12 -6.20 -11.36
CA SER A 13 -20.18 -5.77 -10.31
C SER A 13 -20.11 -6.82 -9.21
N LEU A 14 -18.89 -7.25 -8.90
CA LEU A 14 -18.58 -8.02 -7.71
C LEU A 14 -18.07 -7.05 -6.63
N LEU A 15 -18.67 -7.10 -5.44
CA LEU A 15 -18.34 -6.19 -4.33
C LEU A 15 -17.65 -6.98 -3.22
N LEU A 16 -16.37 -6.70 -3.00
CA LEU A 16 -15.60 -7.29 -1.92
C LEU A 16 -15.79 -6.47 -0.63
N GLU A 17 -16.18 -7.14 0.46
CA GLU A 17 -16.24 -6.53 1.79
C GLU A 17 -14.85 -6.53 2.42
N ASN A 18 -14.35 -5.34 2.76
CA ASN A 18 -13.03 -5.19 3.38
C ASN A 18 -12.92 -5.97 4.70
N PRO A 19 -11.75 -6.57 4.98
CA PRO A 19 -11.42 -7.04 6.33
C PRO A 19 -11.64 -5.93 7.36
N TYR A 20 -12.08 -6.29 8.57
CA TYR A 20 -12.42 -5.35 9.65
C TYR A 20 -13.64 -4.45 9.40
N TYR A 21 -14.40 -4.66 8.33
CA TYR A 21 -15.64 -3.93 8.02
C TYR A 21 -16.83 -4.89 8.01
N GLY A 22 -18.05 -4.35 8.08
CA GLY A 22 -19.29 -5.12 7.96
C GLY A 22 -19.34 -6.33 8.90
N TYR A 23 -19.52 -7.52 8.32
CA TYR A 23 -19.55 -8.79 9.04
C TYR A 23 -18.17 -9.28 9.47
N ARG A 24 -17.10 -8.75 8.88
CA ARG A 24 -15.69 -9.05 9.19
C ARG A 24 -15.12 -8.18 10.31
N LYS A 25 -15.93 -7.30 10.91
CA LYS A 25 -15.50 -6.36 11.95
C LYS A 25 -15.42 -7.03 13.34
N PRO A 26 -14.31 -6.89 14.10
CA PRO A 26 -14.24 -7.33 15.49
C PRO A 26 -15.33 -6.69 16.37
N ARG A 27 -15.87 -7.44 17.34
CA ARG A 27 -17.03 -7.02 18.15
C ARG A 27 -16.80 -5.74 18.95
N ASP A 28 -15.58 -5.56 19.43
CA ASP A 28 -15.12 -4.42 20.23
C ASP A 28 -14.48 -3.31 19.37
N GLN A 29 -14.49 -3.43 18.04
CA GLN A 29 -14.06 -2.36 17.16
C GLN A 29 -15.17 -1.32 16.97
N LEU A 30 -14.88 -0.07 17.34
CA LEU A 30 -15.81 1.04 17.18
C LEU A 30 -15.77 1.58 15.75
N ARG A 31 -16.92 1.57 15.07
CA ARG A 31 -17.08 2.08 13.70
C ARG A 31 -16.01 1.48 12.75
N SER A 32 -15.28 2.31 12.02
CA SER A 32 -14.22 1.95 11.08
C SER A 32 -12.81 2.21 11.64
N SER A 33 -12.69 2.48 12.94
CA SER A 33 -11.39 2.72 13.57
C SER A 33 -10.73 1.38 13.87
N LEU A 34 -9.66 1.07 13.14
CA LEU A 34 -8.83 -0.10 13.42
C LEU A 34 -8.19 0.04 14.81
N LYS A 35 -7.93 -1.09 15.47
CA LYS A 35 -7.36 -1.09 16.82
C LYS A 35 -5.86 -0.86 16.79
N ASN A 36 -5.19 -1.45 15.81
CA ASN A 36 -3.74 -1.40 15.65
C ASN A 36 -3.38 -0.84 14.27
N VAL A 37 -2.19 -0.26 14.17
CA VAL A 37 -1.61 0.13 12.88
C VAL A 37 -1.34 -1.12 12.03
N SER A 38 -0.93 -2.23 12.65
CA SER A 38 -0.70 -3.51 11.96
C SER A 38 -1.95 -4.08 11.28
N ASP A 39 -3.15 -3.82 11.83
CA ASP A 39 -4.41 -4.24 11.21
C ASP A 39 -4.60 -3.62 9.81
N LEU A 40 -4.00 -2.45 9.55
CA LEU A 40 -4.01 -1.81 8.23
C LEU A 40 -3.28 -2.67 7.19
N PHE A 41 -2.12 -3.23 7.55
CA PHE A 41 -1.32 -4.06 6.65
C PHE A 41 -1.96 -5.43 6.44
N VAL A 42 -2.52 -6.03 7.50
CA VAL A 42 -3.28 -7.28 7.39
C VAL A 42 -4.49 -7.08 6.48
N MET A 43 -5.24 -5.99 6.65
CA MET A 43 -6.35 -5.64 5.76
C MET A 43 -5.90 -5.49 4.31
N GLY A 44 -4.79 -4.77 4.09
CA GLY A 44 -4.25 -4.55 2.74
C GLY A 44 -3.80 -5.83 2.06
N GLY A 45 -2.99 -6.65 2.73
CA GLY A 45 -2.53 -7.94 2.21
C GLY A 45 -3.68 -8.89 1.88
N ALA A 46 -4.67 -8.99 2.77
CA ALA A 46 -5.86 -9.79 2.52
C ALA A 46 -6.66 -9.28 1.30
N LEU A 47 -6.83 -7.97 1.14
CA LEU A 47 -7.54 -7.40 0.00
C LEU A 47 -6.82 -7.65 -1.33
N ILE A 48 -5.49 -7.56 -1.37
CA ILE A 48 -4.70 -7.87 -2.56
C ILE A 48 -4.93 -9.34 -2.96
N LEU A 49 -4.78 -10.26 -2.00
CA LEU A 49 -4.93 -11.70 -2.26
C LEU A 49 -6.36 -12.08 -2.65
N GLU A 50 -7.35 -11.62 -1.92
CA GLU A 50 -8.77 -11.88 -2.20
C GLU A 50 -9.17 -11.32 -3.57
N SER A 51 -8.70 -10.12 -3.92
CA SER A 51 -8.95 -9.52 -5.22
C SER A 51 -8.36 -10.36 -6.35
N THR A 52 -7.12 -10.84 -6.21
CA THR A 52 -6.49 -11.71 -7.21
C THR A 52 -7.24 -13.02 -7.37
N VAL A 53 -7.64 -13.67 -6.26
CA VAL A 53 -8.44 -14.91 -6.30
C VAL A 53 -9.79 -14.68 -6.98
N LEU A 54 -10.47 -13.57 -6.69
CA LEU A 54 -11.75 -13.23 -7.30
C LEU A 54 -11.61 -12.91 -8.80
N LEU A 55 -10.57 -12.20 -9.21
CA LEU A 55 -10.28 -11.96 -10.64
C LEU A 55 -10.03 -13.27 -11.38
N ARG A 56 -9.23 -14.18 -10.81
CA ARG A 56 -8.99 -15.52 -11.38
C ARG A 56 -10.27 -16.34 -11.46
N TRP A 57 -11.10 -16.30 -10.42
CA TRP A 57 -12.38 -16.98 -10.42
C TRP A 57 -13.28 -16.43 -11.53
N LEU A 58 -13.43 -15.10 -11.64
CA LEU A 58 -14.22 -14.47 -12.68
C LEU A 58 -13.75 -14.84 -14.09
N GLU A 59 -12.44 -14.78 -14.33
CA GLU A 59 -11.81 -15.19 -15.59
C GLU A 59 -12.12 -16.65 -15.92
N ARG A 60 -11.98 -17.56 -14.95
CA ARG A 60 -12.26 -18.99 -15.14
C ARG A 60 -13.74 -19.29 -15.44
N GLU A 61 -14.66 -18.55 -14.84
CA GLU A 61 -16.10 -18.68 -15.12
C GLU A 61 -16.51 -18.04 -16.46
N GLY A 62 -15.56 -17.47 -17.21
CA GLY A 62 -15.79 -16.89 -18.53
C GLY A 62 -16.29 -15.44 -18.49
N TYR A 63 -16.17 -14.76 -17.35
CA TYR A 63 -16.47 -13.32 -17.28
C TYR A 63 -15.31 -12.53 -17.85
N TRP A 64 -15.59 -11.76 -18.90
CA TRP A 64 -14.60 -10.92 -19.58
C TRP A 64 -15.30 -9.80 -20.38
N PRO A 65 -14.68 -8.61 -20.57
CA PRO A 65 -13.45 -8.13 -19.92
C PRO A 65 -13.61 -7.89 -18.42
N LEU A 66 -12.51 -7.99 -17.67
CA LEU A 66 -12.45 -7.68 -16.25
C LEU A 66 -11.86 -6.30 -16.01
N GLY A 67 -12.23 -5.66 -14.91
CA GLY A 67 -11.68 -4.36 -14.50
C GLY A 67 -11.86 -4.14 -13.01
N MET A 68 -11.11 -3.21 -12.44
CA MET A 68 -11.14 -2.93 -11.01
C MET A 68 -11.37 -1.44 -10.73
N THR A 69 -12.20 -1.16 -9.74
CA THR A 69 -12.43 0.20 -9.26
C THR A 69 -12.63 0.16 -7.76
N GLY A 70 -12.36 1.28 -7.12
CA GLY A 70 -12.68 1.49 -5.73
C GLY A 70 -12.71 2.97 -5.41
N ILE A 71 -13.29 3.31 -4.27
CA ILE A 71 -13.40 4.69 -3.81
C ILE A 71 -12.63 4.85 -2.50
N SER A 72 -11.89 5.95 -2.37
CA SER A 72 -11.11 6.26 -1.16
C SER A 72 -10.10 5.15 -0.88
N MET A 73 -10.04 4.64 0.35
CA MET A 73 -9.24 3.45 0.68
C MET A 73 -9.45 2.29 -0.30
N GLY A 74 -10.66 2.05 -0.78
CA GLY A 74 -10.92 0.99 -1.77
C GLY A 74 -10.28 1.25 -3.12
N GLY A 75 -10.16 2.52 -3.55
CA GLY A 75 -9.47 2.88 -4.79
C GLY A 75 -7.96 2.65 -4.68
N TYR A 76 -7.40 2.97 -3.51
CA TYR A 76 -6.01 2.68 -3.20
C TYR A 76 -5.73 1.16 -3.13
N MET A 77 -6.63 0.37 -2.54
CA MET A 77 -6.50 -1.10 -2.51
C MET A 77 -6.67 -1.73 -3.90
N ALA A 78 -7.58 -1.21 -4.72
CA ALA A 78 -7.72 -1.64 -6.11
C ALA A 78 -6.41 -1.42 -6.90
N SER A 79 -5.76 -0.28 -6.67
CA SER A 79 -4.44 0.02 -7.22
C SER A 79 -3.39 -1.04 -6.83
N LEU A 80 -3.27 -1.39 -5.55
CA LEU A 80 -2.34 -2.43 -5.10
C LEU A 80 -2.70 -3.85 -5.57
N ALA A 81 -3.98 -4.16 -5.72
CA ALA A 81 -4.39 -5.47 -6.22
C ALA A 81 -3.97 -5.64 -7.70
N VAL A 82 -4.14 -4.59 -8.52
CA VAL A 82 -3.80 -4.62 -9.95
C VAL A 82 -2.29 -4.71 -10.20
N THR A 83 -1.43 -4.21 -9.31
CA THR A 83 0.03 -4.42 -9.44
C THR A 83 0.42 -5.90 -9.41
N ASN A 84 -0.43 -6.75 -8.83
CA ASN A 84 -0.23 -8.21 -8.74
C ASN A 84 -0.97 -8.99 -9.84
N TRP A 85 -1.63 -8.30 -10.79
CA TRP A 85 -2.37 -8.93 -11.87
C TRP A 85 -1.52 -9.01 -13.16
N PRO A 86 -1.32 -10.21 -13.76
CA PRO A 86 -0.35 -10.39 -14.84
C PRO A 86 -0.90 -10.09 -16.25
N LYS A 87 -2.10 -9.52 -16.38
CA LYS A 87 -2.69 -9.16 -17.68
C LYS A 87 -3.06 -7.67 -17.70
N PRO A 88 -3.20 -7.05 -18.88
CA PRO A 88 -3.79 -5.71 -18.98
C PRO A 88 -5.19 -5.69 -18.35
N ILE A 89 -5.48 -4.67 -17.55
CA ILE A 89 -6.76 -4.54 -16.85
C ILE A 89 -7.12 -3.05 -16.66
N PRO A 90 -8.34 -2.61 -17.03
CA PRO A 90 -8.88 -1.32 -16.64
C PRO A 90 -8.86 -1.12 -15.12
N LEU A 91 -8.23 -0.03 -14.67
CA LEU A 91 -8.16 0.34 -13.26
C LEU A 91 -8.64 1.78 -13.07
N ILE A 92 -9.64 1.97 -12.22
CA ILE A 92 -10.30 3.25 -12.00
C ILE A 92 -10.33 3.58 -10.50
N PRO A 93 -9.20 4.04 -9.94
CA PRO A 93 -9.10 4.41 -8.53
C PRO A 93 -9.71 5.80 -8.34
N CYS A 94 -10.78 5.87 -7.54
CA CYS A 94 -11.51 7.11 -7.29
C CYS A 94 -11.18 7.65 -5.90
N LEU A 95 -10.88 8.95 -5.82
CA LEU A 95 -10.59 9.66 -4.57
C LEU A 95 -9.44 9.01 -3.77
N SER A 96 -8.43 8.48 -4.45
CA SER A 96 -7.28 7.81 -3.85
C SER A 96 -5.98 8.18 -4.57
N TRP A 97 -4.86 8.10 -3.86
CA TRP A 97 -3.56 8.56 -4.35
C TRP A 97 -2.45 7.57 -4.00
N SER A 98 -1.20 7.96 -4.25
CA SER A 98 0.00 7.10 -4.24
C SER A 98 0.44 6.57 -2.88
N THR A 99 0.01 7.14 -1.76
CA THR A 99 0.45 6.70 -0.42
C THR A 99 -0.60 6.99 0.65
N ALA A 100 -0.61 6.20 1.73
CA ALA A 100 -1.38 6.46 2.94
C ALA A 100 -0.69 7.43 3.91
N SER A 101 0.61 7.70 3.71
CA SER A 101 1.42 8.57 4.57
C SER A 101 0.80 9.95 4.74
N SER A 102 0.44 10.63 3.64
CA SER A 102 -0.21 11.94 3.72
C SER A 102 -1.60 11.89 4.36
N VAL A 103 -2.34 10.81 4.16
CA VAL A 103 -3.68 10.62 4.73
C VAL A 103 -3.64 10.60 6.26
N PHE A 104 -2.70 9.84 6.83
CA PHE A 104 -2.58 9.67 8.28
C PHE A 104 -1.71 10.72 8.97
N THR A 105 -0.82 11.42 8.26
CA THR A 105 0.10 12.39 8.90
C THR A 105 -0.24 13.86 8.65
N THR A 106 -0.97 14.18 7.58
CA THR A 106 -1.33 15.58 7.25
C THR A 106 -2.80 15.79 6.90
N GLY A 107 -3.50 14.75 6.45
CA GLY A 107 -4.92 14.79 6.10
C GLY A 107 -5.85 14.89 7.30
N VAL A 108 -7.16 15.01 7.06
CA VAL A 108 -8.15 15.08 8.16
C VAL A 108 -8.15 13.82 9.05
N LEU A 109 -7.69 12.67 8.53
CA LEU A 109 -7.56 11.44 9.30
C LEU A 109 -6.39 11.47 10.30
N SER A 110 -5.41 12.36 10.12
CA SER A 110 -4.36 12.56 11.13
C SER A 110 -4.92 12.95 12.50
N LYS A 111 -6.06 13.64 12.53
CA LYS A 111 -6.75 14.02 13.78
C LYS A 111 -7.44 12.85 14.49
N ALA A 112 -7.64 11.73 13.78
CA ALA A 112 -8.22 10.51 14.35
C ALA A 112 -7.16 9.54 14.88
N VAL A 113 -5.87 9.80 14.61
CA VAL A 113 -4.75 9.00 15.10
C VAL A 113 -4.46 9.36 16.56
N ASN A 114 -4.31 8.35 17.42
CA ASN A 114 -3.95 8.55 18.82
C ASN A 114 -2.44 8.83 18.97
N TRP A 115 -2.01 10.03 18.57
CA TRP A 115 -0.62 10.46 18.60
C TRP A 115 0.01 10.37 19.98
N THR A 116 -0.75 10.69 21.04
CA THR A 116 -0.26 10.56 22.42
C THR A 116 0.16 9.14 22.75
N GLN A 117 -0.58 8.13 22.28
CA GLN A 117 -0.21 6.73 22.50
C GLN A 117 0.97 6.31 21.63
N LEU A 118 0.98 6.71 20.36
CA LEU A 118 2.07 6.40 19.43
C LEU A 118 3.39 7.04 19.86
N GLU A 119 3.38 8.30 20.29
CA GLU A 119 4.56 9.00 20.82
C GLU A 119 5.11 8.31 22.07
N LYS A 120 4.23 7.87 22.98
CA LYS A 120 4.64 7.09 24.15
C LYS A 120 5.30 5.77 23.75
N GLN A 121 4.70 5.06 22.80
CA GLN A 121 5.26 3.79 22.31
C GLN A 121 6.61 4.01 21.61
N TYR A 122 6.70 5.04 20.77
CA TYR A 122 7.94 5.44 20.09
C TYR A 122 9.05 5.79 21.08
N ALA A 123 8.75 6.57 22.13
CA ALA A 123 9.72 6.98 23.13
C ALA A 123 10.17 5.86 24.09
N ILE A 124 9.29 4.92 24.41
CA ILE A 124 9.57 3.86 25.41
C ILE A 124 10.28 2.67 24.77
N ASN A 125 9.96 2.35 23.52
CA ASN A 125 10.46 1.13 22.89
C ASN A 125 11.66 1.44 21.98
N SER A 126 12.85 1.12 22.47
CA SER A 126 14.11 1.34 21.75
C SER A 126 14.17 0.62 20.41
N ARG A 127 13.40 -0.47 20.21
CA ARG A 127 13.33 -1.18 18.93
C ARG A 127 12.90 -0.30 17.75
N TYR A 128 12.06 0.71 17.99
CA TYR A 128 11.68 1.61 16.90
C TYR A 128 12.89 2.34 16.34
N GLU A 129 13.78 2.82 17.21
CA GLU A 129 15.01 3.52 16.82
C GLU A 129 16.12 2.55 16.38
N GLU A 130 16.32 1.47 17.13
CA GLU A 130 17.45 0.56 16.98
C GLU A 130 17.29 -0.41 15.81
N GLU A 131 16.06 -0.78 15.46
CA GLU A 131 15.75 -1.82 14.47
C GLU A 131 14.90 -1.25 13.34
N ILE A 132 13.71 -0.71 13.64
CA ILE A 132 12.72 -0.40 12.60
C ILE A 132 13.15 0.81 11.76
N ILE A 133 13.71 1.87 12.35
CA ILE A 133 14.22 3.02 11.59
C ILE A 133 15.27 2.60 10.55
N LYS A 134 16.07 1.57 10.82
CA LYS A 134 17.08 1.08 9.87
C LYS A 134 16.46 0.33 8.69
N LEU A 135 15.27 -0.24 8.87
CA LEU A 135 14.50 -0.92 7.82
C LEU A 135 13.70 0.06 6.96
N LEU A 136 13.45 1.27 7.46
CA LEU A 136 12.81 2.31 6.67
C LEU A 136 13.89 2.96 5.79
N GLU A 137 13.78 2.85 4.47
CA GLU A 137 14.57 3.68 3.54
C GLU A 137 14.03 5.13 3.57
N TYR A 138 13.98 5.75 4.74
CA TYR A 138 13.51 7.11 4.92
C TYR A 138 14.61 8.11 4.57
N CYS A 139 14.67 8.50 3.30
CA CYS A 139 15.55 9.56 2.81
C CYS A 139 15.04 10.98 3.14
N GLY A 140 14.60 11.27 4.37
CA GLY A 140 14.62 12.59 5.04
C GLY A 140 14.15 13.86 4.30
N ALA A 141 13.54 13.76 3.12
CA ALA A 141 13.08 14.84 2.28
C ALA A 141 11.79 14.37 1.62
N ASP A 142 10.80 15.26 1.58
CA ASP A 142 9.51 15.10 0.88
C ASP A 142 9.65 14.18 -0.32
N SER A 143 8.75 13.18 -0.45
CA SER A 143 8.62 12.05 -1.41
C SER A 143 9.31 12.06 -2.79
N PHE A 144 10.36 12.83 -3.04
CA PHE A 144 10.86 13.25 -4.34
C PHE A 144 11.95 12.34 -4.91
N LYS A 145 12.32 11.26 -4.21
CA LYS A 145 13.38 10.36 -4.69
C LYS A 145 13.11 8.90 -4.35
N MET A 146 12.08 8.31 -4.95
CA MET A 146 12.08 6.87 -5.25
C MET A 146 12.09 6.72 -6.78
N GLY A 147 13.31 6.64 -7.33
CA GLY A 147 13.63 6.23 -8.69
C GLY A 147 14.62 5.06 -8.63
N PRO A 148 14.96 4.41 -9.76
CA PRO A 148 15.41 3.01 -9.84
C PRO A 148 16.80 2.78 -9.21
N LYS A 149 16.85 2.71 -7.88
CA LYS A 149 18.01 2.23 -7.10
C LYS A 149 17.78 0.84 -6.52
N LEU A 150 16.57 0.30 -6.62
CA LEU A 150 16.22 -1.02 -6.09
C LEU A 150 16.84 -2.19 -6.88
N LEU A 151 17.37 -1.96 -8.08
CA LEU A 151 17.94 -3.04 -8.91
C LEU A 151 19.39 -3.37 -8.56
N THR A 152 20.13 -2.51 -7.86
CA THR A 152 21.56 -2.76 -7.56
C THR A 152 21.80 -3.43 -6.21
N ASN A 153 20.92 -3.27 -5.23
CA ASN A 153 21.15 -3.81 -3.88
C ASN A 153 20.69 -5.27 -3.71
N VAL A 154 19.87 -5.79 -4.62
CA VAL A 154 19.45 -7.21 -4.60
C VAL A 154 20.61 -8.12 -4.99
N GLU A 155 21.52 -7.68 -5.85
CA GLU A 155 22.68 -8.49 -6.25
C GLU A 155 23.70 -8.63 -5.12
N GLU A 156 23.90 -7.62 -4.26
CA GLU A 156 24.92 -7.68 -3.20
C GLU A 156 24.55 -8.60 -2.02
N HIS A 157 23.26 -8.75 -1.71
CA HIS A 157 22.83 -9.61 -0.60
C HIS A 157 22.68 -11.10 -0.96
N PHE A 158 22.76 -11.46 -2.24
CA PHE A 158 22.68 -12.86 -2.69
C PHE A 158 24.03 -13.61 -2.65
N TYR A 159 25.16 -12.92 -2.54
CA TYR A 159 26.48 -13.56 -2.49
C TYR A 159 26.90 -14.03 -1.10
N ASP A 160 26.25 -13.58 -0.03
CA ASP A 160 26.71 -13.78 1.36
C ASP A 160 26.02 -14.95 2.09
N LEU A 161 25.25 -15.78 1.37
CA LEU A 161 24.53 -16.94 1.93
C LEU A 161 24.89 -18.29 1.27
N SER A 162 25.99 -18.38 0.51
CA SER A 162 26.38 -19.64 -0.19
C SER A 162 27.53 -20.44 0.41
N GLU A 163 28.17 -19.99 1.49
CA GLU A 163 29.19 -20.79 2.20
C GLU A 163 28.67 -21.33 3.52
N ASP A 164 27.84 -22.38 3.45
CA ASP A 164 27.93 -23.51 4.39
C ASP A 164 26.84 -24.55 4.07
N HIS A 165 27.16 -25.50 3.18
CA HIS A 165 26.88 -26.93 3.37
C HIS A 165 27.44 -27.74 2.20
N LYS A 166 28.64 -28.30 2.41
CA LYS A 166 29.19 -29.40 1.61
C LYS A 166 28.38 -30.67 1.87
N LEU A 167 27.53 -31.08 0.93
CA LEU A 167 27.15 -32.49 0.77
C LEU A 167 27.12 -32.84 -0.73
N SER A 168 27.63 -34.03 -1.00
CA SER A 168 28.23 -34.49 -2.25
C SER A 168 27.29 -34.62 -3.45
N VAL A 169 27.76 -34.13 -4.60
CA VAL A 169 27.27 -34.48 -5.94
C VAL A 169 27.64 -35.93 -6.25
N SER A 170 26.65 -36.73 -6.64
CA SER A 170 26.88 -37.92 -7.49
C SER A 170 25.91 -37.90 -8.66
N GLN A 171 26.48 -38.09 -9.85
CA GLN A 171 25.85 -38.06 -11.18
C GLN A 171 24.91 -39.25 -11.40
N TYR A 172 23.79 -39.06 -12.12
CA TYR A 172 23.62 -39.51 -13.52
C TYR A 172 22.14 -39.48 -13.98
N THR A 173 22.01 -39.13 -15.28
CA THR A 173 21.00 -39.51 -16.28
C THR A 173 19.65 -38.78 -16.44
N ARG A 174 19.45 -38.33 -17.69
CA ARG A 174 18.27 -37.73 -18.36
C ARG A 174 17.02 -38.62 -18.27
N VAL A 175 15.82 -38.03 -18.11
CA VAL A 175 14.62 -38.24 -18.97
C VAL A 175 13.68 -37.01 -18.90
N ASP A 176 13.12 -36.71 -20.07
CA ASP A 176 12.08 -35.80 -20.58
C ASP A 176 10.90 -35.32 -19.69
N GLY A 177 10.35 -34.15 -20.05
CA GLY A 177 8.92 -33.80 -19.98
C GLY A 177 8.40 -32.93 -18.81
N GLY A 178 7.98 -31.69 -19.10
CA GLY A 178 7.00 -30.95 -18.27
C GLY A 178 7.24 -29.45 -18.16
N SER A 179 6.42 -28.66 -18.84
CA SER A 179 6.36 -27.20 -18.81
C SER A 179 5.99 -26.68 -17.41
N ASP A 180 6.85 -25.85 -16.82
CA ASP A 180 6.58 -25.17 -15.54
C ASP A 180 6.55 -23.65 -15.76
N CYS A 181 5.40 -23.04 -15.46
CA CYS A 181 5.15 -21.61 -15.59
C CYS A 181 5.54 -20.90 -14.29
N GLY A 182 6.59 -20.09 -14.35
CA GLY A 182 7.19 -19.38 -13.23
C GLY A 182 6.22 -18.45 -12.50
N GLY A 183 6.20 -18.60 -11.17
CA GLY A 183 5.33 -17.89 -10.25
C GLY A 183 5.79 -16.46 -9.94
N ALA A 184 4.83 -15.54 -9.88
CA ALA A 184 4.96 -14.24 -9.23
C ALA A 184 4.65 -14.42 -7.73
N ARG A 185 5.69 -14.45 -6.88
CA ARG A 185 5.56 -14.69 -5.43
C ARG A 185 6.04 -13.55 -4.53
N ASP A 186 6.78 -12.57 -5.03
CA ASP A 186 7.55 -11.68 -4.13
C ASP A 186 6.79 -10.51 -3.48
N GLY A 187 5.71 -10.00 -4.09
CA GLY A 187 5.06 -8.77 -3.61
C GLY A 187 4.17 -8.93 -2.36
N ALA A 188 3.44 -10.05 -2.26
CA ALA A 188 2.52 -10.30 -1.16
C ALA A 188 3.25 -10.80 0.11
N GLU A 189 4.37 -11.49 -0.06
CA GLU A 189 5.16 -12.00 1.06
C GLU A 189 5.82 -10.85 1.85
N HIS A 190 6.21 -9.75 1.20
CA HIS A 190 6.79 -8.59 1.89
C HIS A 190 5.80 -7.92 2.88
N LEU A 191 4.56 -7.68 2.46
CA LEU A 191 3.50 -7.10 3.32
C LEU A 191 3.09 -8.03 4.47
N LEU A 192 3.05 -9.34 4.22
CA LEU A 192 2.72 -10.35 5.23
C LEU A 192 3.89 -10.60 6.20
N SER A 193 5.14 -10.53 5.73
CA SER A 193 6.36 -10.65 6.54
C SER A 193 6.52 -9.47 7.51
N LEU A 194 6.22 -8.24 7.06
CA LEU A 194 6.11 -7.06 7.94
C LEU A 194 4.96 -7.21 8.96
N GLY A 195 3.83 -7.78 8.55
CA GLY A 195 2.71 -8.08 9.47
C GLY A 195 3.07 -9.13 10.53
N ASN A 196 3.82 -10.17 10.17
CA ASN A 196 4.22 -11.25 11.06
C ASN A 196 5.38 -10.89 12.00
N SER A 197 6.33 -10.05 11.55
CA SER A 197 7.45 -9.57 12.39
C SER A 197 6.98 -8.61 13.51
N VAL A 198 5.86 -7.92 13.30
CA VAL A 198 5.19 -7.08 14.32
C VAL A 198 4.29 -7.92 15.26
N GLY A 199 4.02 -9.18 14.92
CA GLY A 199 3.07 -10.06 15.63
C GLY A 199 3.65 -10.95 16.74
N ALA A 200 4.95 -10.88 17.05
CA ALA A 200 5.55 -11.77 18.06
C ALA A 200 5.35 -11.27 19.50
N ASN A 201 4.35 -11.86 20.18
CA ASN A 201 4.15 -11.99 21.63
C ASN A 201 4.63 -10.83 22.54
N PHE A 202 3.71 -9.89 22.74
CA PHE A 202 3.75 -8.81 23.74
C PHE A 202 3.32 -9.32 25.12
N GLU A 203 4.11 -10.17 25.81
CA GLU A 203 3.94 -10.35 27.26
C GLU A 203 5.28 -10.59 27.95
N THR A 204 5.45 -9.90 29.08
CA THR A 204 6.46 -10.06 30.16
C THR A 204 7.65 -9.08 30.16
N LEU A 205 7.52 -8.05 31.00
CA LEU A 205 8.59 -7.18 31.52
C LEU A 205 9.48 -7.94 32.53
N PRO A 206 10.72 -7.48 32.75
CA PRO A 206 11.17 -7.27 34.12
C PRO A 206 11.64 -5.83 34.37
N ALA A 207 11.25 -5.33 35.54
CA ALA A 207 11.72 -4.09 36.13
C ALA A 207 13.15 -4.24 36.69
N ALA A 208 14.08 -3.43 36.19
CA ALA A 208 15.30 -2.92 36.85
C ALA A 208 15.97 -1.98 35.82
N LEU A 209 16.38 -0.75 36.11
CA LEU A 209 17.39 -0.39 37.10
C LEU A 209 17.24 1.09 37.49
N SER A 210 17.30 1.30 38.81
CA SER A 210 17.65 2.55 39.46
C SER A 210 19.17 2.72 39.47
N GLY A 211 19.68 3.93 39.25
CA GLY A 211 20.96 4.36 39.83
C GLY A 211 21.90 5.18 38.94
N TYR A 212 22.16 6.41 39.40
CA TYR A 212 23.39 7.23 39.21
C TYR A 212 23.62 7.85 37.81
N ASN A 213 24.12 9.07 37.62
CA ASN A 213 24.80 10.01 38.53
C ASN A 213 24.72 11.44 37.95
N THR A 214 24.68 12.43 38.83
CA THR A 214 24.87 13.86 38.55
C THR A 214 26.34 14.16 38.23
N HIS A 215 26.62 14.84 37.11
CA HIS A 215 27.73 15.81 37.01
C HIS A 215 27.56 16.73 35.80
N GLY A 216 27.58 18.04 36.07
CA GLY A 216 27.46 19.07 35.04
C GLY A 216 28.71 19.20 34.16
N ARG A 217 28.48 19.48 32.88
CA ARG A 217 29.46 20.08 31.98
C ARG A 217 28.77 21.00 30.97
N LYS A 218 29.53 22.04 30.64
CA LYS A 218 29.17 23.31 30.00
C LYS A 218 28.51 23.12 28.63
N THR A 219 27.51 23.96 28.36
CA THR A 219 26.77 24.13 27.10
C THR A 219 27.66 24.70 25.99
N ASP A 220 27.81 23.95 24.89
CA ASP A 220 28.27 24.45 23.60
C ASP A 220 27.09 25.09 22.82
N PRO A 221 27.29 26.17 22.05
CA PRO A 221 26.22 26.87 21.32
C PRO A 221 25.89 26.22 19.97
N ALA A 222 25.77 24.90 19.96
CA ALA A 222 25.32 24.10 18.83
C ALA A 222 24.25 23.08 19.27
N GLU A 223 23.24 23.54 20.02
CA GLU A 223 21.97 22.83 20.08
C GLU A 223 21.31 22.93 18.70
N CYS A 224 21.72 22.02 17.80
CA CYS A 224 20.87 21.62 16.69
C CYS A 224 19.51 21.30 17.31
N CYS A 225 18.49 22.11 17.01
CA CYS A 225 17.17 21.99 17.62
C CYS A 225 16.68 20.55 17.41
N ARG A 226 16.78 19.72 18.45
CA ARG A 226 16.21 18.38 18.41
C ARG A 226 14.74 18.54 18.03
N PRO A 227 14.26 17.86 16.98
CA PRO A 227 12.85 17.90 16.64
C PRO A 227 12.05 17.51 17.89
N SER A 228 10.87 18.11 18.08
CA SER A 228 10.01 17.66 19.18
C SER A 228 9.67 16.18 18.98
N LEU A 229 9.50 15.42 20.06
CA LEU A 229 9.09 14.00 20.01
C LEU A 229 7.91 13.78 19.06
N HIS A 230 6.98 14.74 19.01
CA HIS A 230 5.86 14.77 18.08
C HIS A 230 6.31 14.78 16.61
N LYS A 231 7.26 15.65 16.23
CA LYS A 231 7.80 15.72 14.88
C LYS A 231 8.54 14.43 14.50
N GLU A 232 9.32 13.87 15.43
CA GLU A 232 10.03 12.61 15.20
C GLU A 232 9.04 11.45 14.99
N SER A 233 8.01 11.36 15.85
CA SER A 233 6.96 10.33 15.75
C SER A 233 6.16 10.45 14.45
N ILE A 234 5.88 11.68 13.99
CA ILE A 234 5.26 11.90 12.68
C ILE A 234 6.19 11.44 11.56
N SER A 235 7.47 11.83 11.58
CA SER A 235 8.43 11.41 10.54
C SER A 235 8.60 9.89 10.51
N PHE A 236 8.65 9.25 11.67
CA PHE A 236 8.66 7.80 11.79
C PHE A 236 7.41 7.18 11.16
N MET A 237 6.21 7.67 11.52
CA MET A 237 4.97 7.20 10.93
C MET A 237 4.92 7.41 9.41
N LYS A 238 5.45 8.54 8.90
CA LYS A 238 5.58 8.76 7.46
C LYS A 238 6.46 7.68 6.82
N GLY A 239 7.64 7.42 7.38
CA GLY A 239 8.54 6.38 6.89
C GLY A 239 7.86 5.00 6.87
N VAL A 240 7.23 4.59 7.98
CA VAL A 240 6.51 3.31 8.07
C VAL A 240 5.40 3.22 7.02
N MET A 241 4.62 4.29 6.87
CA MET A 241 3.52 4.31 5.89
C MET A 241 4.05 4.32 4.46
N ASP A 242 5.05 5.12 4.12
CA ASP A 242 5.58 5.18 2.76
C ASP A 242 6.26 3.86 2.38
N GLU A 243 7.03 3.25 3.28
CA GLU A 243 7.63 1.93 3.05
C GLU A 243 6.58 0.89 2.65
N CYS A 244 5.49 0.83 3.42
CA CYS A 244 4.47 -0.21 3.24
C CYS A 244 3.36 0.17 2.25
N THR A 245 3.21 1.44 1.86
CA THR A 245 2.03 1.92 1.12
C THR A 245 2.36 2.80 -0.09
N HIS A 246 3.60 3.24 -0.28
CA HIS A 246 3.91 4.05 -1.45
C HIS A 246 3.85 3.21 -2.72
N MET A 247 3.02 3.59 -3.69
CA MET A 247 2.80 2.79 -4.91
C MET A 247 4.07 2.50 -5.72
N ALA A 248 5.10 3.36 -5.62
CA ALA A 248 6.38 3.13 -6.29
C ALA A 248 7.17 1.93 -5.73
N ASN A 249 6.80 1.41 -4.56
CA ASN A 249 7.41 0.23 -3.96
C ASN A 249 6.79 -1.08 -4.48
N PHE A 250 5.78 -0.99 -5.35
CA PHE A 250 5.08 -2.12 -5.94
C PHE A 250 5.36 -2.22 -7.44
N SER A 251 5.10 -3.40 -8.00
CA SER A 251 5.18 -3.63 -9.45
C SER A 251 4.28 -2.68 -10.23
N VAL A 252 4.72 -2.32 -11.43
CA VAL A 252 3.93 -1.49 -12.33
C VAL A 252 2.87 -2.37 -13.03
N PRO A 253 1.60 -1.94 -13.09
CA PRO A 253 0.57 -2.65 -13.86
C PRO A 253 0.99 -2.84 -15.33
N VAL A 254 0.58 -3.97 -15.93
CA VAL A 254 0.99 -4.37 -17.29
C VAL A 254 0.75 -3.27 -18.34
N ASP A 255 -0.36 -2.55 -18.23
CA ASP A 255 -0.66 -1.43 -19.10
C ASP A 255 -1.27 -0.27 -18.32
N THR A 256 -0.42 0.71 -18.02
CA THR A 256 -0.77 1.93 -17.29
C THR A 256 -1.68 2.88 -18.08
N SER A 257 -1.78 2.74 -19.41
CA SER A 257 -2.67 3.58 -20.23
C SER A 257 -4.16 3.25 -20.07
N LEU A 258 -4.47 2.11 -19.46
CA LEU A 258 -5.82 1.70 -19.07
C LEU A 258 -6.26 2.29 -17.73
N ILE A 259 -5.38 3.02 -17.04
CA ILE A 259 -5.63 3.56 -15.71
C ILE A 259 -6.23 4.96 -15.83
N ILE A 260 -7.42 5.16 -15.26
CA ILE A 260 -8.08 6.46 -15.16
C ILE A 260 -8.33 6.77 -13.68
N VAL A 261 -7.46 7.59 -13.10
CA VAL A 261 -7.58 8.06 -11.72
C VAL A 261 -8.59 9.21 -11.66
N VAL A 262 -9.57 9.14 -10.76
CA VAL A 262 -10.51 10.26 -10.56
C VAL A 262 -10.27 10.92 -9.22
N GLN A 263 -10.00 12.23 -9.22
CA GLN A 263 -9.56 12.94 -8.03
C GLN A 263 -10.29 14.25 -7.76
N ALA A 264 -10.61 14.49 -6.49
CA ALA A 264 -11.20 15.73 -6.02
C ALA A 264 -10.13 16.82 -5.88
N LYS A 265 -10.39 18.04 -6.38
CA LYS A 265 -9.44 19.16 -6.28
C LYS A 265 -9.25 19.63 -4.85
N GLU A 266 -10.32 19.68 -4.07
CA GLU A 266 -10.34 20.20 -2.69
C GLU A 266 -10.40 19.04 -1.68
N ASP A 267 -9.61 17.99 -1.92
CA ASP A 267 -9.60 16.79 -1.10
C ASP A 267 -8.78 16.99 0.19
N ALA A 268 -9.46 17.05 1.33
CA ALA A 268 -8.84 17.15 2.65
C ALA A 268 -8.52 15.78 3.29
N TYR A 269 -9.06 14.68 2.75
CA TYR A 269 -8.78 13.32 3.21
C TYR A 269 -7.50 12.77 2.58
N VAL A 270 -7.25 13.10 1.32
CA VAL A 270 -6.06 12.67 0.58
C VAL A 270 -5.26 13.88 0.10
N PRO A 271 -4.54 14.57 1.01
CA PRO A 271 -3.66 15.67 0.62
C PRO A 271 -2.58 15.19 -0.33
N ARG A 272 -2.28 16.04 -1.33
CA ARG A 272 -1.29 15.75 -2.38
C ARG A 272 -0.05 16.62 -2.34
N THR A 273 0.01 17.60 -1.44
CA THR A 273 1.21 18.45 -1.30
C THR A 273 2.40 17.61 -0.83
N GLY A 274 3.50 17.63 -1.59
CA GLY A 274 4.72 16.88 -1.27
C GLY A 274 4.65 15.38 -1.55
N VAL A 275 3.64 14.92 -2.30
CA VAL A 275 3.45 13.51 -2.68
C VAL A 275 3.63 13.35 -4.18
N VAL A 276 4.37 12.30 -4.60
CA VAL A 276 4.64 12.00 -6.02
C VAL A 276 3.35 11.85 -6.79
N SER A 277 3.34 12.35 -8.03
CA SER A 277 2.19 12.21 -8.91
C SER A 277 2.01 10.77 -9.39
N LEU A 278 0.77 10.33 -9.57
CA LEU A 278 0.54 8.98 -10.10
C LEU A 278 1.05 8.81 -11.54
N GLN A 279 1.14 9.89 -12.31
CA GLN A 279 1.74 9.86 -13.65
C GLN A 279 3.25 9.63 -13.65
N GLU A 280 3.95 10.06 -12.60
CA GLU A 280 5.38 9.77 -12.44
C GLU A 280 5.61 8.29 -12.09
N ILE A 281 4.73 7.72 -11.24
CA ILE A 281 4.81 6.30 -10.83
C ILE A 281 4.34 5.38 -11.98
N TRP A 282 3.23 5.75 -12.64
CA TRP A 282 2.59 5.01 -13.72
C TRP A 282 2.48 5.89 -14.97
N PRO A 283 3.54 5.98 -15.78
CA PRO A 283 3.55 6.77 -17.01
C PRO A 283 2.41 6.36 -17.94
N GLY A 284 1.66 7.33 -18.47
CA GLY A 284 0.54 7.08 -19.38
C GLY A 284 -0.83 6.93 -18.70
N CYS A 285 -0.90 6.87 -17.36
CA CYS A 285 -2.18 6.95 -16.67
C CYS A 285 -2.82 8.34 -16.83
N GLU A 286 -4.15 8.38 -16.89
CA GLU A 286 -4.92 9.63 -16.90
C GLU A 286 -5.35 10.00 -15.48
N VAL A 287 -5.27 11.29 -15.13
CA VAL A 287 -5.89 11.82 -13.90
C VAL A 287 -6.98 12.82 -14.26
N ARG A 288 -8.21 12.51 -13.87
CA ARG A 288 -9.39 13.38 -14.02
C ARG A 288 -9.66 14.12 -12.73
N TYR A 289 -9.50 15.44 -12.76
CA TYR A 289 -9.80 16.29 -11.63
C TYR A 289 -11.26 16.78 -11.65
N LEU A 290 -11.97 16.60 -10.54
CA LEU A 290 -13.31 17.14 -10.34
C LEU A 290 -13.32 18.25 -9.28
N LYS A 291 -14.27 19.18 -9.39
CA LYS A 291 -14.50 20.24 -8.41
C LYS A 291 -15.20 19.70 -7.16
N GLY A 292 -14.79 20.18 -5.99
CA GLY A 292 -15.30 19.78 -4.69
C GLY A 292 -14.29 18.96 -3.89
N GLY A 293 -14.69 18.58 -2.67
CA GLY A 293 -13.90 17.75 -1.76
C GLY A 293 -14.38 16.29 -1.72
N HIS A 294 -13.62 15.44 -1.03
CA HIS A 294 -13.79 13.99 -0.98
C HIS A 294 -15.25 13.52 -0.79
N ILE A 295 -15.90 14.01 0.28
CA ILE A 295 -17.27 13.60 0.62
C ILE A 295 -18.29 14.12 -0.39
N SER A 296 -18.16 15.38 -0.82
CA SER A 296 -19.05 15.96 -1.83
C SER A 296 -18.93 15.23 -3.17
N ALA A 297 -17.73 14.80 -3.54
CA ALA A 297 -17.49 14.03 -4.74
C ALA A 297 -18.15 12.64 -4.63
N TYR A 298 -17.95 11.95 -3.51
CA TYR A 298 -18.58 10.64 -3.26
C TYR A 298 -20.11 10.68 -3.36
N LEU A 299 -20.74 11.69 -2.78
CA LEU A 299 -22.20 11.82 -2.75
C LEU A 299 -22.78 12.25 -4.10
N PHE A 300 -22.14 13.21 -4.79
CA PHE A 300 -22.77 13.93 -5.89
C PHE A 300 -22.12 13.72 -7.26
N LYS A 301 -20.98 13.04 -7.35
CA LYS A 301 -20.21 12.87 -8.61
C LYS A 301 -20.09 11.41 -9.06
N GLN A 302 -20.98 10.54 -8.59
CA GLN A 302 -20.99 9.12 -8.96
C GLN A 302 -21.13 8.87 -10.46
N ASN A 303 -21.76 9.77 -11.21
CA ASN A 303 -21.83 9.69 -12.67
C ASN A 303 -20.45 9.85 -13.32
N ILE A 304 -19.59 10.73 -12.78
CA ILE A 304 -18.22 10.94 -13.28
C ILE A 304 -17.37 9.68 -13.04
N PHE A 305 -17.53 9.05 -11.87
CA PHE A 305 -16.83 7.79 -11.58
C PHE A 305 -17.25 6.67 -12.55
N ARG A 306 -18.56 6.53 -12.83
CA ARG A 306 -19.05 5.55 -13.82
C ARG A 306 -18.54 5.85 -15.23
N GLN A 307 -18.55 7.11 -15.63
CA GLN A 307 -18.01 7.48 -16.95
C GLN A 307 -16.53 7.12 -17.08
N ALA A 308 -15.72 7.33 -16.03
CA ALA A 308 -14.33 6.91 -16.03
C ALA A 308 -14.18 5.38 -16.15
N ILE A 309 -15.08 4.61 -15.54
CA ILE A 309 -15.12 3.14 -15.71
C ILE A 309 -15.42 2.80 -17.17
N TYR A 310 -16.48 3.36 -17.75
CA TYR A 310 -16.86 3.06 -19.14
C TYR A 310 -15.74 3.41 -20.12
N ASP A 311 -15.15 4.60 -20.00
CA ASP A 311 -14.06 5.03 -20.87
C ASP A 311 -12.81 4.14 -20.76
N ALA A 312 -12.50 3.62 -19.57
CA ALA A 312 -11.37 2.72 -19.37
C ALA A 312 -11.59 1.35 -20.02
N PHE A 313 -12.82 0.83 -19.97
CA PHE A 313 -13.20 -0.39 -20.66
C PHE A 313 -13.26 -0.20 -22.19
N ASP A 314 -13.75 0.94 -22.67
CA ASP A 314 -13.73 1.25 -24.10
C ASP A 314 -12.28 1.30 -24.63
N ARG A 315 -11.36 1.92 -23.88
CA ARG A 315 -9.91 1.88 -24.21
C ARG A 315 -9.38 0.46 -24.29
N PHE A 316 -9.76 -0.38 -23.33
CA PHE A 316 -9.34 -1.78 -23.31
C PHE A 316 -9.83 -2.53 -24.54
N CYS A 317 -11.12 -2.44 -24.86
CA CYS A 317 -11.70 -3.14 -26.01
C CYS A 317 -11.09 -2.67 -27.34
N VAL A 318 -10.76 -1.38 -27.46
CA VAL A 318 -10.09 -0.84 -28.66
C VAL A 318 -8.64 -1.32 -28.77
N LYS A 319 -7.91 -1.35 -27.65
CA LYS A 319 -6.48 -1.68 -27.64
C LYS A 319 -6.21 -3.18 -27.67
N TYR A 320 -7.10 -3.97 -27.09
CA TYR A 320 -6.99 -5.43 -26.93
C TYR A 320 -8.23 -6.16 -27.47
N PRO A 321 -8.54 -6.05 -28.78
CA PRO A 321 -9.76 -6.63 -29.35
C PRO A 321 -9.77 -8.16 -29.33
N ASP A 322 -8.61 -8.79 -29.39
CA ASP A 322 -8.45 -10.25 -29.51
C ASP A 322 -8.07 -10.93 -28.19
N LEU A 323 -7.97 -10.18 -27.09
CA LEU A 323 -7.64 -10.73 -25.78
C LEU A 323 -8.93 -11.26 -25.16
N HIS A 324 -9.09 -12.59 -25.14
CA HIS A 324 -10.21 -13.32 -24.54
C HIS A 324 -9.71 -14.37 -23.54
#